data_AF-A0A2G1W7R7-F1
#
_entry.id   AF-A0A2G1W7R7-F1
#
_cell.length_a   1.000
_cell.length_b   1.000
_cell.length_c   1.000
_cell.angle_alpha   90.00
_cell.angle_beta   90.00
_cell.angle_gamma   90.00
#
_symmetry.space_group_name_H-M   'P 1'
#
loop_
_entity.id
_entity.type
_entity.pdbx_description
1 polymer ?
#
loop_
_entity_poly.entity_id
_entity_poly.type
_entity_poly.pdbx_seq_one_letter_code
_entity_poly.pdbx_strand_id
1 'polypeptide(L)'
;MNRRNQHWTLRAFIALAVSFIASGTQSAIAQDFDLIEQRLGGIVADGELSLEQAHVMLHALRQHAEQHHEQAEMQELFERAGIAESSVVRLHRALEERGIHGQQRDLSMRLLLRALQTKNSSADEFEFPTKLRQYLQTEGKLAEEQVQFITNIAARLAREVNTNREQKQQRSEQTQTRQKQVEERIVQWIESLETELREAVESERLTEDEAWEKWDWIKENQIEPKLDAAMEERSLTEEQSEHIWVEIKEREAELREQHE
;
A
#
# COMPACT_ATOMS: atom_id res chain seq x y z
N MET A 1 22.20 -47.66 27.28
CA MET A 1 22.00 -46.21 27.01
C MET A 1 20.73 -46.04 26.20
N ASN A 2 19.82 -45.18 26.67
CA ASN A 2 18.39 -45.20 26.32
C ASN A 2 18.08 -44.11 25.27
N ARG A 3 17.82 -44.50 24.01
CA ARG A 3 17.60 -43.59 22.86
C ARG A 3 16.37 -42.68 22.99
N ARG A 4 15.45 -42.97 23.92
CA ARG A 4 14.24 -42.18 24.14
C ARG A 4 14.46 -40.84 24.86
N ASN A 5 15.56 -40.68 25.61
CA ASN A 5 15.83 -39.46 26.36
C ASN A 5 16.61 -38.39 25.55
N GLN A 6 17.29 -38.76 24.47
CA GLN A 6 18.05 -37.81 23.63
C GLN A 6 17.15 -36.85 22.84
N HIS A 7 15.94 -37.28 22.43
CA HIS A 7 15.03 -36.44 21.66
C HIS A 7 14.35 -35.34 22.51
N TRP A 8 14.19 -35.56 23.82
CA TRP A 8 13.61 -34.58 24.73
C TRP A 8 14.62 -33.49 25.13
N THR A 9 15.88 -33.85 25.36
CA THR A 9 16.94 -32.88 25.67
C THR A 9 17.28 -32.01 24.46
N LEU A 10 17.30 -32.57 23.24
CA LEU A 10 17.58 -31.80 22.02
C LEU A 10 16.48 -30.75 21.71
N ARG A 11 15.20 -31.10 21.91
CA ARG A 11 14.08 -30.17 21.71
C ARG A 11 14.04 -29.07 22.77
N ALA A 12 14.41 -29.37 24.01
CA ALA A 12 14.49 -28.37 25.08
C ALA A 12 15.64 -27.36 24.84
N PHE A 13 16.79 -27.82 24.35
CA PHE A 13 17.92 -26.93 24.01
C PHE A 13 17.64 -26.03 22.82
N ILE A 14 16.96 -26.54 21.77
CA ILE A 14 16.55 -25.72 20.61
C ILE A 14 15.58 -24.61 21.04
N ALA A 15 14.62 -24.91 21.91
CA ALA A 15 13.67 -23.91 22.42
C ALA A 15 14.35 -22.82 23.29
N LEU A 16 15.39 -23.18 24.04
CA LEU A 16 16.13 -22.26 24.91
C LEU A 16 17.08 -21.35 24.11
N ALA A 17 17.71 -21.87 23.04
CA ALA A 17 18.54 -21.08 22.14
C ALA A 17 17.74 -20.07 21.31
N VAL A 18 16.53 -20.44 20.86
CA VAL A 18 15.60 -19.51 20.17
C VAL A 18 15.12 -18.40 21.11
N SER A 19 14.93 -18.71 22.40
CA SER A 19 14.48 -17.72 23.39
C SER A 19 15.55 -16.68 23.76
N PHE A 20 16.84 -17.04 23.70
CA PHE A 20 17.93 -16.11 24.00
C PHE A 20 18.26 -15.18 22.80
N ILE A 21 17.98 -15.62 21.57
CA ILE A 21 18.16 -14.82 20.35
C ILE A 21 16.99 -13.85 20.13
N ALA A 22 15.78 -14.19 20.58
CA ALA A 22 14.58 -13.37 20.40
C ALA A 22 14.55 -12.05 21.22
N SER A 23 15.43 -11.91 22.22
CA SER A 23 15.41 -10.75 23.16
C SER A 23 16.33 -9.59 22.75
N GLY A 24 17.09 -9.71 21.66
CA GLY A 24 17.97 -8.65 21.17
C GLY A 24 17.88 -8.46 19.67
N THR A 25 17.24 -7.37 19.23
CA THR A 25 17.20 -6.82 17.85
C THR A 25 16.32 -7.56 16.83
N GLN A 26 15.01 -7.30 16.90
CA GLN A 26 13.99 -7.78 15.93
C GLN A 26 14.02 -7.08 14.55
N SER A 27 15.16 -6.55 14.07
CA SER A 27 15.18 -5.82 12.79
C SER A 27 16.40 -6.02 11.89
N ALA A 28 17.31 -6.95 12.21
CA ALA A 28 18.51 -7.21 11.39
C ALA A 28 18.85 -8.71 11.25
N ILE A 29 17.88 -9.61 11.39
CA ILE A 29 18.15 -11.06 11.55
C ILE A 29 18.45 -11.79 10.23
N ALA A 30 18.24 -11.18 9.06
CA ALA A 30 18.44 -11.87 7.78
C ALA A 30 19.90 -11.93 7.29
N GLN A 31 20.85 -11.16 7.84
CA GLN A 31 22.11 -10.87 7.12
C GLN A 31 23.43 -11.22 7.79
N ASP A 32 23.47 -11.74 9.02
CA ASP A 32 24.75 -12.08 9.65
C ASP A 32 24.82 -13.54 10.11
N PHE A 33 24.58 -14.45 9.14
CA PHE A 33 24.83 -15.87 9.34
C PHE A 33 26.30 -16.15 9.65
N ASP A 34 27.20 -15.29 9.20
CA ASP A 34 28.64 -15.38 9.47
C ASP A 34 28.90 -15.15 10.97
N LEU A 35 28.28 -14.16 11.59
CA LEU A 35 28.34 -13.95 13.04
C LEU A 35 27.70 -15.09 13.83
N ILE A 36 26.58 -15.64 13.35
CA ILE A 36 25.94 -16.80 13.99
C ILE A 36 26.85 -18.04 13.91
N GLU A 37 27.47 -18.28 12.76
CA GLU A 37 28.41 -19.36 12.54
C GLU A 37 29.66 -19.20 13.41
N GLN A 38 30.20 -17.97 13.51
CA GLN A 38 31.33 -17.65 14.38
C GLN A 38 31.00 -17.91 15.86
N ARG A 39 29.80 -17.53 16.32
CA ARG A 39 29.36 -17.78 17.71
C ARG A 39 29.18 -19.26 17.98
N LEU A 40 28.55 -20.01 17.07
CA LEU A 40 28.42 -21.45 17.20
C LEU A 40 29.80 -22.14 17.20
N GLY A 41 30.74 -21.66 16.40
CA GLY A 41 32.13 -22.14 16.39
C GLY A 41 32.85 -21.94 17.73
N GLY A 42 32.63 -20.79 18.40
CA GLY A 42 33.15 -20.54 19.74
C GLY A 42 32.60 -21.53 20.78
N ILE A 43 31.29 -21.72 20.81
CA ILE A 43 30.62 -22.64 21.74
C ILE A 43 31.06 -24.11 21.49
N VAL A 44 31.32 -24.48 20.23
CA VAL A 44 31.89 -25.79 19.88
C VAL A 44 33.34 -25.92 20.37
N ALA A 45 34.15 -24.87 20.23
CA ALA A 45 35.53 -24.87 20.72
C ALA A 45 35.61 -25.00 22.24
N ASP A 46 34.65 -24.42 22.96
CA ASP A 46 34.54 -24.52 24.42
C ASP A 46 33.99 -25.89 24.88
N GLY A 47 33.59 -26.76 23.95
CA GLY A 47 33.09 -28.12 24.22
C GLY A 47 31.66 -28.15 24.76
N GLU A 48 30.98 -27.01 24.81
CA GLU A 48 29.58 -26.90 25.27
C GLU A 48 28.58 -27.44 24.24
N LEU A 49 28.97 -27.45 22.96
CA LEU A 49 28.16 -27.94 21.86
C LEU A 49 29.00 -28.84 20.95
N SER A 50 28.42 -29.93 20.45
CA SER A 50 29.11 -30.72 19.41
C SER A 50 29.03 -30.00 18.05
N LEU A 51 30.01 -30.26 17.18
CA LEU A 51 29.99 -29.76 15.81
C LEU A 51 28.71 -30.16 15.05
N GLU A 52 28.23 -31.39 15.26
CA GLU A 52 26.98 -31.88 14.66
C GLU A 52 25.77 -31.08 15.15
N GLN A 53 25.72 -30.74 16.44
CA GLN A 53 24.64 -29.93 17.01
C GLN A 53 24.67 -28.50 16.47
N ALA A 54 25.85 -27.88 16.34
CA ALA A 54 26.00 -26.56 15.72
C ALA A 54 25.48 -26.56 14.29
N HIS A 55 25.85 -27.59 13.52
CA HIS A 55 25.43 -27.70 12.12
C HIS A 55 23.90 -27.82 11.98
N VAL A 56 23.27 -28.65 12.81
CA VAL A 56 21.79 -28.79 12.84
C VAL A 56 21.11 -27.46 13.22
N MET A 57 21.66 -26.73 14.19
CA MET A 57 21.12 -25.42 14.59
C MET A 57 21.25 -24.39 13.48
N LEU A 58 22.42 -24.29 12.84
CA LEU A 58 22.66 -23.36 11.74
C LEU A 58 21.74 -23.65 10.55
N HIS A 59 21.57 -24.92 10.19
CA HIS A 59 20.65 -25.33 9.14
C HIS A 59 19.20 -24.96 9.47
N ALA A 60 18.75 -25.21 10.70
CA ALA A 60 17.41 -24.86 11.14
C ALA A 60 17.16 -23.32 11.10
N LEU A 61 18.16 -22.53 11.49
CA LEU A 61 18.10 -21.06 11.44
C LEU A 61 18.02 -20.55 10.00
N ARG A 62 18.85 -21.08 9.09
CA ARG A 62 18.80 -20.72 7.66
C ARG A 62 17.44 -21.04 7.05
N GLN A 63 16.95 -22.26 7.29
CA GLN A 63 15.64 -22.68 6.82
C GLN A 63 14.51 -21.79 7.36
N HIS A 64 14.60 -21.36 8.61
CA HIS A 64 13.59 -20.48 9.21
C HIS A 64 13.63 -19.06 8.62
N ALA A 65 14.82 -18.51 8.38
CA ALA A 65 14.98 -17.20 7.77
C ALA A 65 14.47 -17.17 6.31
N GLU A 66 14.76 -18.21 5.54
CA GLU A 66 14.23 -18.37 4.17
C GLU A 66 12.70 -18.38 4.16
N GLN A 67 12.07 -19.14 5.07
CA GLN A 67 10.61 -19.18 5.20
C GLN A 67 10.00 -17.81 5.55
N HIS A 68 10.64 -17.06 6.46
CA HIS A 68 10.18 -15.72 6.81
C HIS A 68 10.31 -14.73 5.64
N HIS A 69 11.38 -14.84 4.86
CA HIS A 69 11.58 -13.98 3.68
C HIS A 69 10.54 -14.26 2.60
N GLU A 70 10.31 -15.54 2.25
CA GLU A 70 9.28 -15.93 1.27
C GLU A 70 7.88 -15.47 1.70
N GLN A 71 7.58 -15.57 3.00
CA GLN A 71 6.29 -15.12 3.53
C GLN A 71 6.11 -13.60 3.44
N ALA A 72 7.16 -12.83 3.73
CA ALA A 72 7.15 -11.37 3.61
C ALA A 72 7.00 -10.91 2.15
N GLU A 73 7.75 -11.52 1.22
CA GLU A 73 7.62 -11.23 -0.22
C GLU A 73 6.20 -11.55 -0.71
N MET A 74 5.66 -12.69 -0.31
CA MET A 74 4.30 -13.08 -0.69
C MET A 74 3.26 -12.10 -0.16
N GLN A 75 3.42 -11.65 1.09
CA GLN A 75 2.55 -10.63 1.69
C GLN A 75 2.59 -9.32 0.89
N GLU A 76 3.78 -8.83 0.53
CA GLU A 76 3.93 -7.62 -0.29
C GLU A 76 3.18 -7.75 -1.63
N LEU A 77 3.25 -8.93 -2.26
CA LEU A 77 2.54 -9.18 -3.51
C LEU A 77 1.01 -9.13 -3.34
N PHE A 78 0.47 -9.63 -2.23
CA PHE A 78 -0.96 -9.52 -1.92
C PHE A 78 -1.38 -8.07 -1.64
N GLU A 79 -0.55 -7.31 -0.94
CA GLU A 79 -0.79 -5.87 -0.70
C GLU A 79 -0.82 -5.08 -2.01
N ARG A 80 0.12 -5.37 -2.93
CA ARG A 80 0.13 -4.80 -4.28
C ARG A 80 -1.10 -5.19 -5.10
N ALA A 81 -1.67 -6.37 -4.84
CA ALA A 81 -2.95 -6.79 -5.42
C ALA A 81 -4.19 -6.13 -4.74
N GLY A 82 -3.99 -5.29 -3.73
CA GLY A 82 -5.06 -4.59 -3.02
C GLY A 82 -5.70 -5.40 -1.90
N ILE A 83 -5.04 -6.46 -1.43
CA ILE A 83 -5.52 -7.33 -0.35
C ILE A 83 -4.79 -6.95 0.94
N ALA A 84 -5.55 -6.69 2.00
CA ALA A 84 -4.98 -6.30 3.28
C ALA A 84 -4.20 -7.46 3.92
N GLU A 85 -3.12 -7.14 4.65
CA GLU A 85 -2.34 -8.10 5.45
C GLU A 85 -3.23 -9.00 6.32
N SER A 86 -4.23 -8.42 6.99
CA SER A 86 -5.15 -9.21 7.83
C SER A 86 -5.92 -10.28 7.04
N SER A 87 -6.23 -10.04 5.76
CA SER A 87 -6.86 -11.01 4.85
C SER A 87 -5.88 -12.14 4.49
N VAL A 88 -4.60 -11.82 4.31
CA VAL A 88 -3.52 -12.80 4.07
C VAL A 88 -3.31 -13.70 5.29
N VAL A 89 -3.26 -13.14 6.50
CA VAL A 89 -3.14 -13.91 7.75
C VAL A 89 -4.34 -14.86 7.94
N ARG A 90 -5.57 -14.36 7.69
CA ARG A 90 -6.78 -15.20 7.74
C ARG A 90 -6.74 -16.31 6.68
N LEU A 91 -6.21 -16.03 5.51
CA LEU A 91 -6.05 -17.00 4.43
C LEU A 91 -5.09 -18.12 4.80
N HIS A 92 -3.91 -17.80 5.35
CA HIS A 92 -2.97 -18.81 5.84
C HIS A 92 -3.63 -19.76 6.83
N ARG A 93 -4.31 -19.21 7.85
CA ARG A 93 -5.03 -20.01 8.85
C ARG A 93 -6.10 -20.90 8.21
N ALA A 94 -6.88 -20.35 7.28
CA ALA A 94 -7.96 -21.07 6.62
C ALA A 94 -7.46 -22.23 5.75
N LEU A 95 -6.28 -22.10 5.13
CA LEU A 95 -5.62 -23.19 4.41
C LEU A 95 -5.14 -24.29 5.37
N GLU A 96 -4.53 -23.90 6.49
CA GLU A 96 -4.05 -24.84 7.51
C GLU A 96 -5.19 -25.64 8.14
N GLU A 97 -6.32 -25.00 8.45
CA GLU A 97 -7.52 -25.67 8.97
C GLU A 97 -8.10 -26.72 8.00
N ARG A 98 -7.76 -26.63 6.70
CA ARG A 98 -8.14 -27.58 5.64
C ARG A 98 -7.06 -28.60 5.33
N GLY A 99 -6.03 -28.70 6.18
CA GLY A 99 -4.94 -29.64 6.00
C GLY A 99 -3.96 -29.25 4.88
N ILE A 100 -4.00 -28.01 4.40
CA ILE A 100 -3.13 -27.51 3.34
C ILE A 100 -1.92 -26.85 4.02
N HIS A 101 -0.77 -27.53 4.00
CA HIS A 101 0.43 -27.13 4.75
C HIS A 101 1.68 -27.07 3.88
N GLY A 102 2.71 -26.39 4.38
CA GLY A 102 4.04 -26.31 3.75
C GLY A 102 3.96 -25.94 2.27
N GLN A 103 4.61 -26.74 1.42
CA GLN A 103 4.66 -26.50 -0.03
C GLN A 103 3.29 -26.39 -0.70
N GLN A 104 2.29 -27.14 -0.23
CA GLN A 104 0.93 -27.06 -0.79
C GLN A 104 0.29 -25.70 -0.51
N ARG A 105 0.50 -25.17 0.70
CA ARG A 105 0.03 -23.85 1.10
C ARG A 105 0.71 -22.78 0.28
N ASP A 106 2.03 -22.83 0.18
CA ASP A 106 2.82 -21.81 -0.53
C ASP A 106 2.53 -21.82 -2.04
N LEU A 107 2.27 -23.00 -2.62
CA LEU A 107 1.77 -23.12 -3.99
C LEU A 107 0.37 -22.52 -4.13
N SER A 108 -0.54 -22.86 -3.21
CA SER A 108 -1.93 -22.37 -3.24
C SER A 108 -1.98 -20.84 -3.19
N MET A 109 -1.19 -20.22 -2.32
CA MET A 109 -1.08 -18.77 -2.20
C MET A 109 -0.57 -18.13 -3.49
N ARG A 110 0.49 -18.68 -4.10
CA ARG A 110 1.03 -18.20 -5.38
C ARG A 110 0.01 -18.29 -6.51
N LEU A 111 -0.76 -19.38 -6.57
CA LEU A 111 -1.79 -19.55 -7.61
C LEU A 111 -3.01 -18.67 -7.36
N LEU A 112 -3.38 -18.42 -6.10
CA LEU A 112 -4.41 -17.44 -5.74
C LEU A 112 -4.01 -16.05 -6.24
N LEU A 113 -2.80 -15.60 -5.92
CA LEU A 113 -2.28 -14.33 -6.39
C LEU A 113 -2.29 -14.26 -7.92
N ARG A 114 -1.80 -15.31 -8.59
CA ARG A 114 -1.81 -15.38 -10.06
C ARG A 114 -3.22 -15.31 -10.63
N ALA A 115 -4.18 -16.02 -10.03
CA ALA A 115 -5.57 -16.00 -10.46
C ALA A 115 -6.17 -14.58 -10.35
N LEU A 116 -5.87 -13.88 -9.25
CA LEU A 116 -6.30 -12.49 -9.03
C LEU A 116 -5.67 -11.52 -10.03
N GLN A 117 -4.40 -11.73 -10.41
CA GLN A 117 -3.71 -10.93 -11.41
C GLN A 117 -4.16 -11.22 -12.85
N THR A 118 -4.60 -12.44 -13.15
CA THR A 118 -5.10 -12.81 -14.49
C THR A 118 -6.47 -12.24 -14.83
N LYS A 119 -7.08 -11.46 -13.93
CA LYS A 119 -8.40 -10.88 -14.15
C LYS A 119 -8.34 -9.93 -15.36
N ASN A 120 -9.04 -10.31 -16.43
CA ASN A 120 -9.43 -9.38 -17.47
C ASN A 120 -10.49 -8.44 -16.90
N SER A 121 -10.25 -7.13 -16.99
CA SER A 121 -11.05 -6.04 -16.41
C SER A 121 -12.52 -5.94 -16.88
N SER A 122 -13.06 -6.94 -17.60
CA SER A 122 -14.34 -6.84 -18.31
C SER A 122 -15.38 -7.90 -17.93
N ALA A 123 -15.07 -8.89 -17.08
CA ALA A 123 -16.05 -9.89 -16.65
C ALA A 123 -16.58 -9.54 -15.24
N ASP A 124 -17.89 -9.39 -15.13
CA ASP A 124 -18.61 -9.13 -13.87
C ASP A 124 -18.40 -10.24 -12.82
N GLU A 125 -18.10 -11.44 -13.26
CA GLU A 125 -17.90 -12.60 -12.39
C GLU A 125 -16.46 -13.12 -12.48
N PHE A 126 -15.81 -13.26 -11.32
CA PHE A 126 -14.48 -13.85 -11.25
C PHE A 126 -14.57 -15.35 -11.47
N GLU A 127 -13.93 -15.84 -12.54
CA GLU A 127 -13.73 -17.26 -12.76
C GLU A 127 -12.28 -17.66 -12.48
N PHE A 128 -12.10 -18.68 -11.65
CA PHE A 128 -10.77 -19.22 -11.37
C PHE A 128 -10.24 -19.97 -12.59
N PRO A 129 -9.07 -19.61 -13.15
CA PRO A 129 -8.62 -20.20 -14.41
C PRO A 129 -8.45 -21.73 -14.34
N THR A 130 -9.05 -22.44 -15.31
CA THR A 130 -9.05 -23.91 -15.38
C THR A 130 -7.64 -24.51 -15.31
N LYS A 131 -6.65 -23.86 -15.93
CA LYS A 131 -5.25 -24.29 -15.89
C LYS A 131 -4.66 -24.26 -14.47
N LEU A 132 -4.99 -23.22 -13.69
CA LEU A 132 -4.51 -23.12 -12.30
C LEU A 132 -5.21 -24.15 -11.42
N ARG A 133 -6.49 -24.44 -11.69
CA ARG A 133 -7.25 -25.50 -11.01
C ARG A 133 -6.60 -26.87 -11.24
N GLN A 134 -6.29 -27.20 -12.49
CA GLN A 134 -5.59 -28.44 -12.85
C GLN A 134 -4.23 -28.53 -12.16
N TYR A 135 -3.47 -27.42 -12.13
CA TYR A 135 -2.17 -27.39 -11.48
C TYR A 135 -2.23 -27.64 -9.96
N LEU A 136 -3.26 -27.13 -9.27
CA LEU A 136 -3.51 -27.43 -7.86
C LEU A 136 -3.74 -28.93 -7.61
N GLN A 137 -4.44 -29.60 -8.53
CA GLN A 137 -4.70 -31.04 -8.43
C GLN A 137 -3.46 -31.88 -8.75
N THR A 138 -2.75 -31.57 -9.85
CA THR A 138 -1.65 -32.41 -10.34
C THR A 138 -0.36 -32.18 -9.54
N GLU A 139 0.08 -30.94 -9.43
CA GLU A 139 1.34 -30.57 -8.77
C GLU A 139 1.13 -30.36 -7.27
N GLY A 140 0.03 -29.69 -6.91
CA GLY A 140 -0.33 -29.48 -5.51
C GLY A 140 -0.81 -30.75 -4.80
N LYS A 141 -1.17 -31.80 -5.55
CA LYS A 141 -1.75 -33.05 -5.03
C LYS A 141 -2.94 -32.79 -4.10
N LEU A 142 -3.69 -31.72 -4.36
CA LEU A 142 -4.82 -31.32 -3.55
C LEU A 142 -6.06 -32.11 -3.95
N ALA A 143 -6.85 -32.48 -2.95
CA ALA A 143 -8.16 -33.09 -3.18
C ALA A 143 -9.11 -32.07 -3.85
N GLU A 144 -10.12 -32.57 -4.58
CA GLU A 144 -11.09 -31.71 -5.27
C GLU A 144 -11.77 -30.72 -4.30
N GLU A 145 -12.07 -31.15 -3.08
CA GLU A 145 -12.65 -30.30 -2.06
C GLU A 145 -11.73 -29.13 -1.63
N GLN A 146 -10.43 -29.38 -1.55
CA GLN A 146 -9.42 -28.37 -1.23
C GLN A 146 -9.25 -27.39 -2.40
N VAL A 147 -9.26 -27.91 -3.63
CA VAL A 147 -9.22 -27.09 -4.85
C VAL A 147 -10.45 -26.20 -4.93
N GLN A 148 -11.65 -26.74 -4.68
CA GLN A 148 -12.88 -25.97 -4.66
C GLN A 148 -12.87 -24.90 -3.56
N PHE A 149 -12.32 -25.21 -2.39
CA PHE A 149 -12.14 -24.26 -1.30
C PHE A 149 -11.25 -23.08 -1.71
N ILE A 150 -10.10 -23.35 -2.34
CA ILE A 150 -9.19 -22.32 -2.87
C ILE A 150 -9.90 -21.47 -3.93
N THR A 151 -10.63 -22.09 -4.86
CA THR A 151 -11.43 -21.36 -5.86
C THR A 151 -12.44 -20.40 -5.22
N ASN A 152 -13.14 -20.84 -4.17
CA ASN A 152 -14.10 -20.00 -3.45
C ASN A 152 -13.42 -18.83 -2.73
N ILE A 153 -12.25 -19.06 -2.14
CA ILE A 153 -11.42 -18.01 -1.55
C ILE A 153 -11.02 -16.98 -2.61
N ALA A 154 -10.55 -17.44 -3.77
CA ALA A 154 -10.15 -16.57 -4.86
C ALA A 154 -11.30 -15.65 -5.29
N ALA A 155 -12.51 -16.19 -5.46
CA ALA A 155 -13.71 -15.42 -5.79
C ALA A 155 -14.08 -14.41 -4.72
N ARG A 156 -13.88 -14.73 -3.43
CA ARG A 156 -14.10 -13.78 -2.34
C ARG A 156 -13.06 -12.64 -2.36
N LEU A 157 -11.78 -12.98 -2.50
CA LEU A 157 -10.70 -11.99 -2.58
C LEU A 157 -10.86 -11.08 -3.80
N ALA A 158 -11.26 -11.63 -4.95
CA ALA A 158 -11.53 -10.85 -6.15
C ALA A 158 -12.63 -9.81 -5.92
N ARG A 159 -13.70 -10.15 -5.20
CA ARG A 159 -14.75 -9.21 -4.81
C ARG A 159 -14.24 -8.14 -3.86
N GLU A 160 -13.48 -8.52 -2.84
CA GLU A 160 -12.87 -7.58 -1.89
C GLU A 160 -11.97 -6.55 -2.61
N VAL A 161 -11.12 -7.00 -3.53
CA VAL A 161 -10.27 -6.12 -4.34
C VAL A 161 -11.08 -5.17 -5.21
N ASN A 162 -12.15 -5.66 -5.87
CA ASN A 162 -13.02 -4.79 -6.67
C ASN A 162 -13.71 -3.73 -5.81
N THR A 163 -14.29 -4.12 -4.67
CA THR A 163 -14.94 -3.18 -3.75
C THR A 163 -13.95 -2.13 -3.25
N ASN A 164 -12.73 -2.54 -2.88
CA ASN A 164 -11.69 -1.60 -2.45
C ASN A 164 -11.28 -0.65 -3.59
N ARG A 165 -11.19 -1.15 -4.83
CA ARG A 165 -10.87 -0.34 -6.01
C ARG A 165 -11.97 0.66 -6.33
N GLU A 166 -13.23 0.22 -6.34
CA GLU A 166 -14.42 1.05 -6.53
C GLU A 166 -14.50 2.14 -5.46
N GLN A 167 -14.29 1.81 -4.19
CA GLN A 167 -14.26 2.80 -3.11
C GLN A 167 -13.13 3.81 -3.26
N LYS A 168 -11.92 3.37 -3.65
CA LYS A 168 -10.81 4.28 -3.94
C LYS A 168 -11.13 5.21 -5.10
N GLN A 169 -11.71 4.68 -6.18
CA GLN A 169 -12.12 5.45 -7.34
C GLN A 169 -13.21 6.47 -7.00
N GLN A 170 -14.24 6.05 -6.25
CA GLN A 170 -15.29 6.96 -5.78
C GLN A 170 -14.73 8.06 -4.88
N ARG A 171 -13.78 7.74 -4.00
CA ARG A 171 -13.11 8.75 -3.16
C ARG A 171 -12.29 9.73 -3.98
N SER A 172 -11.57 9.27 -5.01
CA SER A 172 -10.83 10.17 -5.91
C SER A 172 -11.77 11.04 -6.73
N GLU A 173 -12.86 10.48 -7.28
CA GLU A 173 -13.87 11.22 -8.04
C GLU A 173 -14.57 12.27 -7.16
N GLN A 174 -14.91 11.91 -5.92
CA GLN A 174 -15.49 12.83 -4.94
C GLN A 174 -14.50 13.95 -4.55
N THR A 175 -13.23 13.62 -4.37
CA THR A 175 -12.18 14.60 -4.07
C THR A 175 -12.01 15.57 -5.23
N GLN A 176 -11.92 15.05 -6.46
CA GLN A 176 -11.81 15.88 -7.67
C GLN A 176 -13.05 16.76 -7.88
N THR A 177 -14.24 16.23 -7.64
CA THR A 177 -15.49 17.01 -7.72
C THR A 177 -15.50 18.14 -6.69
N ARG A 178 -15.07 17.86 -5.46
CA ARG A 178 -14.96 18.88 -4.41
C ARG A 178 -13.91 19.94 -4.76
N GLN A 179 -12.75 19.54 -5.28
CA GLN A 179 -11.71 20.46 -5.72
C GLN A 179 -12.22 21.38 -6.82
N LYS A 180 -12.88 20.82 -7.85
CA LYS A 180 -13.50 21.60 -8.92
C LYS A 180 -14.55 22.58 -8.42
N GLN A 181 -15.38 22.19 -7.44
CA GLN A 181 -16.36 23.10 -6.83
C GLN A 181 -15.69 24.24 -6.05
N VAL A 182 -14.57 23.99 -5.39
CA VAL A 182 -13.82 25.04 -4.67
C VAL A 182 -13.17 26.00 -5.65
N GLU A 183 -12.56 25.47 -6.71
CA GLU A 183 -12.00 26.22 -7.84
C GLU A 183 -13.06 27.15 -8.47
N GLU A 184 -14.20 26.60 -8.90
CA GLU A 184 -15.32 27.36 -9.48
C GLU A 184 -15.81 28.47 -8.55
N ARG A 185 -15.91 28.20 -7.25
CA ARG A 185 -16.34 29.21 -6.26
C ARG A 185 -15.33 30.33 -6.06
N ILE A 186 -14.03 30.03 -6.16
CA ILE A 186 -12.97 31.04 -6.06
C ILE A 186 -12.99 31.92 -7.31
N VAL A 187 -13.05 31.32 -8.51
CA VAL A 187 -13.13 32.05 -9.78
C VAL A 187 -14.36 32.95 -9.83
N GLN A 188 -15.55 32.44 -9.49
CA GLN A 188 -16.78 33.26 -9.44
C GLN A 188 -16.69 34.42 -8.45
N TRP A 189 -16.03 34.21 -7.31
CA TRP A 189 -15.83 35.28 -6.33
C TRP A 189 -14.88 36.36 -6.86
N ILE A 190 -13.83 35.98 -7.56
CA ILE A 190 -12.89 36.92 -8.22
C ILE A 190 -13.62 37.71 -9.30
N GLU A 191 -14.41 37.06 -10.16
CA GLU A 191 -15.22 37.70 -11.20
C GLU A 191 -16.23 38.71 -10.63
N SER A 192 -16.80 38.39 -9.46
CA SER A 192 -17.68 39.32 -8.73
C SER A 192 -16.92 40.57 -8.28
N LEU A 193 -15.70 40.42 -7.76
CA LEU A 193 -14.87 41.55 -7.34
C LEU A 193 -14.48 42.44 -8.53
N GLU A 194 -14.10 41.84 -9.66
CA GLU A 194 -13.82 42.57 -10.90
C GLU A 194 -15.04 43.37 -11.38
N THR A 195 -16.22 42.74 -11.35
CA THR A 195 -17.48 43.39 -11.75
C THR A 195 -17.81 44.57 -10.83
N GLU A 196 -17.68 44.39 -9.52
CA GLU A 196 -17.94 45.47 -8.55
C GLU A 196 -17.01 46.67 -8.74
N LEU A 197 -15.72 46.43 -9.01
CA LEU A 197 -14.76 47.50 -9.31
C LEU A 197 -15.11 48.23 -10.61
N ARG A 198 -15.45 47.48 -11.67
CA ARG A 198 -15.86 48.06 -12.96
C ARG A 198 -17.10 48.93 -12.82
N GLU A 199 -18.14 48.43 -12.15
CA GLU A 199 -19.36 49.20 -11.89
C GLU A 199 -19.08 50.45 -11.05
N ALA A 200 -18.12 50.39 -10.11
CA ALA A 200 -17.72 51.56 -9.35
C ALA A 200 -17.03 52.63 -10.23
N VAL A 201 -16.24 52.22 -11.23
CA VAL A 201 -15.66 53.13 -12.22
C VAL A 201 -16.74 53.72 -13.13
N GLU A 202 -17.63 52.89 -13.69
CA GLU A 202 -18.72 53.33 -14.57
C GLU A 202 -19.69 54.31 -13.88
N SER A 203 -19.88 54.15 -12.57
CA SER A 203 -20.72 55.04 -11.75
C SER A 203 -19.97 56.24 -11.18
N GLU A 204 -18.73 56.50 -11.63
CA GLU A 204 -17.86 57.59 -11.18
C GLU A 204 -17.59 57.59 -9.66
N ARG A 205 -17.77 56.44 -8.98
CA ARG A 205 -17.46 56.27 -7.55
C ARG A 205 -15.97 56.03 -7.30
N LEU A 206 -15.26 55.54 -8.31
CA LEU A 206 -13.82 55.36 -8.34
C LEU A 206 -13.29 55.88 -9.68
N THR A 207 -12.09 56.45 -9.66
CA THR A 207 -11.30 56.61 -10.88
C THR A 207 -10.72 55.27 -11.32
N GLU A 208 -10.29 55.18 -12.58
CA GLU A 208 -9.68 53.96 -13.11
C GLU A 208 -8.37 53.60 -12.37
N ASP A 209 -7.52 54.59 -12.10
CA ASP A 209 -6.28 54.41 -11.32
C ASP A 209 -6.57 53.88 -9.90
N GLU A 210 -7.58 54.43 -9.22
CA GLU A 210 -7.99 53.96 -7.89
C GLU A 210 -8.56 52.54 -7.92
N ALA A 211 -9.23 52.15 -9.01
CA ALA A 211 -9.72 50.78 -9.19
C ALA A 211 -8.58 49.79 -9.37
N TRP A 212 -7.53 50.16 -10.13
CA TRP A 212 -6.32 49.37 -10.29
C TRP A 212 -5.54 49.22 -8.98
N GLU A 213 -5.34 50.31 -8.23
CA GLU A 213 -4.70 50.24 -6.90
C GLU A 213 -5.46 49.31 -5.94
N LYS A 214 -6.80 49.37 -5.96
CA LYS A 214 -7.64 48.47 -5.17
C LYS A 214 -7.54 47.02 -5.63
N TRP A 215 -7.49 46.79 -6.94
CA TRP A 215 -7.35 45.45 -7.50
C TRP A 215 -6.03 44.81 -7.09
N ASP A 216 -4.92 45.54 -7.19
CA ASP A 216 -3.60 45.09 -6.75
C ASP A 216 -3.61 44.73 -5.26
N TRP A 217 -4.19 45.59 -4.43
CA TRP A 217 -4.34 45.30 -3.00
C TRP A 217 -5.17 44.04 -2.74
N ILE A 218 -6.29 43.84 -3.47
CA ILE A 218 -7.16 42.67 -3.35
C ILE A 218 -6.40 41.38 -3.72
N LYS A 219 -5.61 41.39 -4.79
CA LYS A 219 -4.82 40.23 -5.22
C LYS A 219 -3.89 39.75 -4.10
N GLU A 220 -3.08 40.66 -3.57
CA GLU A 220 -2.07 40.36 -2.55
C GLU A 220 -2.67 40.01 -1.18
N ASN A 221 -3.75 40.71 -0.77
CA ASN A 221 -4.25 40.64 0.60
C ASN A 221 -5.47 39.72 0.77
N GLN A 222 -6.12 39.31 -0.32
CA GLN A 222 -7.33 38.47 -0.25
C GLN A 222 -7.25 37.26 -1.16
N ILE A 223 -6.88 37.42 -2.44
CA ILE A 223 -6.90 36.31 -3.39
C ILE A 223 -5.78 35.32 -3.08
N GLU A 224 -4.54 35.79 -3.00
CA GLU A 224 -3.38 34.95 -2.67
C GLU A 224 -3.56 34.20 -1.34
N PRO A 225 -3.91 34.84 -0.21
CA PRO A 225 -4.16 34.13 1.05
C PRO A 225 -5.29 33.10 0.98
N LYS A 226 -6.30 33.32 0.14
CA LYS A 226 -7.43 32.40 -0.01
C LYS A 226 -7.05 31.18 -0.85
N LEU A 227 -6.21 31.36 -1.86
CA LEU A 227 -5.61 30.26 -2.62
C LEU A 227 -4.68 29.44 -1.72
N ASP A 228 -3.84 30.10 -0.93
CA ASP A 228 -2.96 29.44 0.05
C ASP A 228 -3.75 28.63 1.08
N ALA A 229 -4.80 29.21 1.66
CA ALA A 229 -5.67 28.49 2.59
C ALA A 229 -6.36 27.28 1.93
N ALA A 230 -6.81 27.41 0.68
CA ALA A 230 -7.43 26.30 -0.05
C ALA A 230 -6.43 25.17 -0.36
N MET A 231 -5.17 25.50 -0.61
CA MET A 231 -4.08 24.52 -0.75
C MET A 231 -3.76 23.84 0.59
N GLU A 232 -3.68 24.60 1.70
CA GLU A 232 -3.44 24.05 3.04
C GLU A 232 -4.53 23.06 3.45
N GLU A 233 -5.79 23.35 3.12
CA GLU A 233 -6.93 22.45 3.33
C GLU A 233 -6.99 21.26 2.37
N ARG A 234 -6.05 21.16 1.41
CA ARG A 234 -6.04 20.19 0.30
C ARG A 234 -7.31 20.23 -0.55
N SER A 235 -7.99 21.37 -0.55
CA SER A 235 -9.18 21.65 -1.35
C SER A 235 -8.83 22.16 -2.75
N LEU A 236 -7.58 22.59 -2.98
CA LEU A 236 -6.96 22.80 -4.29
C LEU A 236 -5.62 22.09 -4.37
N THR A 237 -5.19 21.74 -5.58
CA THR A 237 -3.80 21.39 -5.86
C THR A 237 -2.98 22.65 -6.19
N GLU A 238 -1.65 22.54 -6.11
CA GLU A 238 -0.73 23.60 -6.53
C GLU A 238 -0.98 24.00 -7.99
N GLU A 239 -1.12 23.02 -8.89
CA GLU A 239 -1.44 23.25 -10.31
C GLU A 239 -2.76 24.03 -10.51
N GLN A 240 -3.81 23.71 -9.75
CA GLN A 240 -5.07 24.44 -9.82
C GLN A 240 -4.94 25.88 -9.31
N SER A 241 -4.18 26.08 -8.23
CA SER A 241 -3.90 27.41 -7.69
C SER A 241 -3.11 28.27 -8.68
N GLU A 242 -2.07 27.69 -9.28
CA GLU A 242 -1.28 28.33 -10.33
C GLU A 242 -2.13 28.68 -11.56
N HIS A 243 -3.01 27.76 -11.99
CA HIS A 243 -3.92 28.01 -13.11
C HIS A 243 -4.83 29.21 -12.85
N ILE A 244 -5.48 29.27 -11.68
CA ILE A 244 -6.30 30.44 -11.30
C ILE A 244 -5.46 31.72 -11.33
N TRP A 245 -4.24 31.68 -10.80
CA TRP A 245 -3.36 32.85 -10.76
C TRP A 245 -2.93 33.33 -12.16
N VAL A 246 -2.67 32.39 -13.07
CA VAL A 246 -2.37 32.70 -14.47
C VAL A 246 -3.57 33.33 -15.16
N GLU A 247 -4.78 32.76 -15.00
CA GLU A 247 -6.00 33.33 -15.59
C GLU A 247 -6.24 34.78 -15.12
N ILE A 248 -6.00 35.08 -13.84
CA ILE A 248 -6.11 36.45 -13.30
C ILE A 248 -5.14 37.39 -14.02
N LYS A 249 -3.87 36.98 -14.20
CA LYS A 249 -2.85 37.80 -14.86
C LYS A 249 -3.13 38.02 -16.33
N GLU A 250 -3.64 37.00 -17.02
CA GLU A 250 -4.02 37.11 -18.43
C GLU A 250 -5.19 38.09 -18.61
N ARG A 251 -6.26 37.97 -17.79
CA ARG A 251 -7.39 38.90 -17.82
C ARG A 251 -6.97 40.34 -17.49
N GLU A 252 -6.07 40.51 -16.53
CA GLU A 252 -5.51 41.82 -16.19
C GLU A 252 -4.76 42.44 -17.37
N ALA A 253 -3.94 41.66 -18.07
CA ALA A 253 -3.21 42.13 -19.25
C ALA A 253 -4.19 42.56 -20.37
N GLU A 254 -5.21 41.76 -20.64
CA GLU A 254 -6.24 42.08 -21.64
C GLU A 254 -7.02 43.37 -21.30
N LEU A 255 -7.31 43.60 -20.01
CA LEU A 255 -7.99 44.82 -19.56
C LEU A 255 -7.09 46.05 -19.70
N ARG A 256 -5.81 45.96 -19.35
CA ARG A 256 -4.88 47.09 -19.50
C ARG A 256 -4.72 47.48 -20.98
N GLU A 257 -4.63 46.51 -21.88
CA GLU A 257 -4.54 46.77 -23.33
C GLU A 257 -5.79 47.47 -23.91
N GLN A 258 -6.96 47.29 -23.31
CA GLN A 258 -8.19 47.95 -23.78
C GLN A 258 -8.27 49.44 -23.39
N HIS A 259 -7.47 49.86 -22.41
CA HIS A 259 -7.51 51.20 -21.83
C HIS A 259 -6.29 52.07 -22.18
N GLU A 260 -5.28 51.53 -22.88
CA GLU A 260 -4.17 52.27 -23.52
C GLU A 260 -4.55 52.88 -24.88
#